data_AF-A0AAV1YPB7-F1
#
_entry.id   AF-A0AAV1YPB7-F1
#
_cell.length_a   1.000
_cell.length_b   1.000
_cell.length_c   1.000
_cell.angle_alpha   90.00
_cell.angle_beta   90.00
_cell.angle_gamma   90.00
#
_symmetry.space_group_name_H-M   'P 1'
#
loop_
_entity.id
_entity.type
_entity.pdbx_description
1 polymer ?
#
loop_
_entity_poly.entity_id
_entity_poly.type
_entity_poly.pdbx_seq_one_letter_code
_entity_poly.pdbx_strand_id
1 'polypeptide(L)'
;MTDPQRIHPAYDVEAPAHRDSSPLVPENTAKSDNGDPMQNAIAITVGILYLVFRPKLPKYSVDELRITQFDASGNNSLSVTFNVTITARNPNKKIGIYYVGGSHITAWYDDTQLCEGSLPKFYQGHRNTTVLNLPMTGQTQDTTGLVNTLEQQKQETGNIPLNLKVKQPVRIKLGRLKLFKINFKVNCKLVVDSLSANSDIKITSNSCKFRLRL
;
A
#
# COMPACT_ATOMS: atom_id res chain seq x y z
N MET A 1 -43.55 -10.18 61.60
CA MET A 1 -43.79 -8.82 62.15
C MET A 1 -43.38 -8.92 63.61
N THR A 2 -42.24 -8.41 64.06
CA THR A 2 -41.86 -6.98 64.10
C THR A 2 -40.34 -6.81 64.29
N ASP A 3 -39.78 -5.87 63.51
CA ASP A 3 -38.65 -4.94 63.75
C ASP A 3 -37.32 -5.40 64.41
N PRO A 4 -36.18 -5.40 63.67
CA PRO A 4 -34.86 -5.37 64.27
C PRO A 4 -34.33 -3.93 64.47
N GLN A 5 -33.82 -3.69 65.68
CA GLN A 5 -33.29 -2.43 66.20
C GLN A 5 -32.28 -1.73 65.27
N ARG A 6 -32.50 -0.43 65.14
CA ARG A 6 -31.61 0.60 64.59
C ARG A 6 -30.39 0.78 65.51
N ILE A 7 -29.19 0.41 65.04
CA ILE A 7 -27.93 0.75 65.70
C ILE A 7 -27.34 1.99 65.00
N HIS A 8 -27.07 3.03 65.79
CA HIS A 8 -26.49 4.29 65.35
C HIS A 8 -25.00 4.12 65.00
N PRO A 9 -24.46 4.89 64.03
CA PRO A 9 -23.04 4.85 63.72
C PRO A 9 -22.22 5.48 64.84
N ALA A 10 -21.16 4.78 65.27
CA ALA A 10 -20.13 5.34 66.12
C ALA A 10 -19.31 6.37 65.32
N TYR A 11 -19.14 7.56 65.89
CA TYR A 11 -18.16 8.54 65.44
C TYR A 11 -16.77 8.04 65.86
N ASP A 12 -15.93 7.69 64.89
CA ASP A 12 -14.51 7.50 65.14
C ASP A 12 -13.72 8.78 64.81
N VAL A 13 -12.80 9.05 65.73
CA VAL A 13 -12.06 10.28 65.99
C VAL A 13 -11.10 10.62 64.85
N GLU A 14 -11.14 11.88 64.44
CA GLU A 14 -10.21 12.50 63.49
C GLU A 14 -8.77 12.48 64.04
N ALA A 15 -7.84 11.89 63.27
CA ALA A 15 -6.42 11.84 63.63
C ALA A 15 -5.73 13.20 63.40
N PRO A 16 -4.75 13.61 64.22
CA PRO A 16 -4.11 14.91 64.10
C PRO A 16 -3.20 14.96 62.87
N ALA A 17 -3.33 16.03 62.09
CA ALA A 17 -2.39 16.36 61.02
C ALA A 17 -1.05 16.82 61.60
N HIS A 18 0.05 16.10 61.31
CA HIS A 18 1.41 16.62 61.24
C HIS A 18 2.39 15.53 60.77
N ARG A 19 2.97 15.69 59.57
CA ARG A 19 4.35 16.20 59.43
C ARG A 19 4.74 16.30 57.96
N ASP A 20 5.40 17.41 57.72
CA ASP A 20 6.01 17.86 56.49
C ASP A 20 6.93 16.80 55.88
N SER A 21 6.88 16.79 54.56
CA SER A 21 7.60 16.01 53.58
C SER A 21 9.12 16.19 53.64
N SER A 22 9.85 15.08 53.64
CA SER A 22 11.22 15.03 53.11
C SER A 22 11.36 13.75 52.30
N PRO A 23 11.68 13.82 50.99
CA PRO A 23 11.93 12.62 50.20
C PRO A 23 13.16 11.89 50.75
N LEU A 24 13.06 10.58 50.96
CA LEU A 24 14.19 9.71 51.35
C LEU A 24 15.21 9.47 50.22
N VAL A 25 15.17 10.28 49.16
CA VAL A 25 16.01 10.12 47.97
C VAL A 25 16.77 11.43 47.73
N PRO A 26 18.11 11.41 47.73
CA PRO A 26 18.87 12.60 47.35
C PRO A 26 18.58 12.97 45.89
N GLU A 27 18.33 14.26 45.65
CA GLU A 27 18.00 14.88 44.35
C GLU A 27 19.13 14.77 43.30
N ASN A 28 20.22 14.07 43.61
CA ASN A 28 21.40 13.90 42.76
C ASN A 28 21.66 12.43 42.42
N THR A 29 20.62 11.59 42.35
CA THR A 29 20.80 10.25 41.79
C THR A 29 20.91 10.40 40.28
N ALA A 30 22.14 10.56 39.78
CA ALA A 30 22.43 10.50 38.36
C ALA A 30 21.89 9.17 37.83
N LYS A 31 20.73 9.24 37.16
CA LYS A 31 20.14 8.09 36.49
C LYS A 31 21.16 7.67 35.44
N SER A 32 21.78 6.51 35.63
CA SER A 32 22.72 5.95 34.66
C SER A 32 22.01 5.84 33.32
N ASP A 33 22.34 6.76 32.40
CA ASP A 33 21.79 6.87 31.05
C ASP A 33 22.38 5.80 30.10
N ASN A 34 22.82 4.68 30.68
CA ASN A 34 23.18 3.49 29.94
C ASN A 34 21.87 2.88 29.45
N GLY A 35 21.43 3.33 28.27
CA GLY A 35 20.28 2.74 27.58
C GLY A 35 20.38 1.21 27.55
N ASP A 36 19.23 0.55 27.63
CA ASP A 36 19.10 -0.91 27.67
C ASP A 36 20.08 -1.57 26.66
N PRO A 37 21.05 -2.38 27.11
CA PRO A 37 22.09 -2.94 26.25
C PRO A 37 21.51 -3.75 25.07
N MET A 38 20.30 -4.30 25.23
CA MET A 38 19.60 -5.00 24.16
C MET A 38 19.13 -4.03 23.06
N GLN A 39 18.64 -2.85 23.41
CA GLN A 39 18.22 -1.83 22.44
C GLN A 39 19.39 -1.30 21.62
N ASN A 40 20.52 -1.05 22.29
CA ASN A 40 21.75 -0.59 21.64
C ASN A 40 22.26 -1.63 20.63
N ALA A 41 22.26 -2.91 21.00
CA ALA A 41 22.66 -3.99 20.10
C ALA A 41 21.73 -4.11 18.87
N ILE A 42 20.42 -3.98 19.04
CA ILE A 42 19.45 -3.97 17.93
C ILE A 42 19.71 -2.79 17.00
N ALA A 43 19.85 -1.58 17.54
CA ALA A 43 20.07 -0.37 16.75
C ALA A 43 21.38 -0.46 15.93
N ILE A 44 22.47 -0.91 16.56
CA ILE A 44 23.76 -1.14 15.89
C ILE A 44 23.60 -2.16 14.76
N THR A 45 22.93 -3.29 15.02
CA THR A 45 22.71 -4.35 14.03
C THR A 45 21.91 -3.83 12.83
N VAL A 46 20.82 -3.10 13.08
CA VAL A 46 20.00 -2.48 12.03
C VAL A 46 20.81 -1.46 11.23
N GLY A 47 21.63 -0.64 11.90
CA GLY A 47 22.52 0.33 11.26
C GLY A 47 23.54 -0.33 10.33
N ILE A 48 24.20 -1.40 10.77
CA ILE A 48 25.14 -2.18 9.94
C ILE A 48 24.41 -2.76 8.72
N LEU A 49 23.25 -3.39 8.93
CA LEU A 49 22.45 -3.93 7.82
C LEU A 49 22.07 -2.85 6.81
N TYR A 50 21.65 -1.67 7.27
CA TYR A 50 21.33 -0.54 6.39
C TYR A 50 22.55 -0.12 5.56
N LEU A 51 23.73 0.04 6.17
CA LEU A 51 24.95 0.44 5.48
C LEU A 51 25.44 -0.61 4.45
N VAL A 52 25.28 -1.90 4.76
CA VAL A 52 25.71 -3.02 3.90
C VAL A 52 24.79 -3.19 2.70
N PHE A 53 23.47 -3.14 2.91
CA PHE A 53 22.47 -3.42 1.88
C PHE A 53 22.03 -2.18 1.10
N ARG A 54 22.04 -1.00 1.75
CA ARG A 54 21.60 0.30 1.20
C ARG A 54 20.30 0.17 0.41
N PRO A 55 19.19 -0.19 1.07
CA PRO A 55 17.94 -0.51 0.41
C PRO A 55 17.43 0.67 -0.43
N LYS A 56 17.04 0.37 -1.66
CA LYS A 56 16.46 1.28 -2.63
C LYS A 56 15.06 0.80 -2.98
N LEU A 57 14.13 1.74 -3.15
CA LEU A 57 12.77 1.40 -3.57
C LEU A 57 12.77 0.85 -5.00
N PRO A 58 12.02 -0.24 -5.27
CA PRO A 58 11.75 -0.68 -6.63
C PRO A 58 11.07 0.42 -7.44
N LYS A 59 11.28 0.42 -8.75
CA LYS A 59 10.67 1.35 -9.69
C LYS A 59 9.68 0.61 -10.56
N TYR A 60 8.58 1.27 -10.87
CA TYR A 60 7.52 0.73 -11.73
C TYR A 60 7.15 1.76 -12.79
N SER A 61 6.86 1.30 -14.00
CA SER A 61 6.30 2.09 -15.09
C SER A 61 5.22 1.29 -15.81
N VAL A 62 4.28 2.00 -16.42
CA VAL A 62 3.35 1.43 -17.39
C VAL A 62 3.88 1.84 -18.75
N ASP A 63 4.32 0.84 -19.50
CA ASP A 63 5.00 1.05 -20.77
C ASP A 63 4.00 1.09 -21.93
N GLU A 64 2.93 0.29 -21.83
CA GLU A 64 1.89 0.20 -22.85
C GLU A 64 0.53 -0.14 -22.21
N LEU A 65 -0.55 0.36 -22.81
CA LEU A 65 -1.91 -0.02 -22.51
C LEU A 65 -2.63 -0.30 -23.84
N ARG A 66 -3.11 -1.53 -24.01
CA ARG A 66 -3.93 -1.92 -25.16
C ARG A 66 -5.34 -2.24 -24.70
N ILE A 67 -6.34 -1.83 -25.45
CA ILE A 67 -7.73 -2.15 -25.18
C ILE A 67 -8.18 -3.09 -26.28
N THR A 68 -8.55 -4.31 -25.90
CA THR A 68 -9.02 -5.33 -26.84
C THR A 68 -10.54 -5.42 -26.85
N GLN A 69 -11.19 -4.90 -25.80
CA GLN A 69 -12.65 -4.85 -25.71
C GLN A 69 -13.10 -3.61 -24.95
N PHE A 70 -14.07 -2.89 -25.52
CA PHE A 70 -14.76 -1.77 -24.89
C PHE A 70 -16.17 -1.70 -25.47
N ASP A 71 -17.05 -2.58 -24.99
CA ASP A 71 -18.34 -2.82 -25.61
C ASP A 71 -19.46 -2.48 -24.62
N ALA A 72 -20.23 -1.45 -24.93
CA ALA A 72 -21.47 -1.15 -24.24
C ALA A 72 -22.58 -2.07 -24.79
N SER A 73 -23.08 -2.96 -23.95
CA SER A 73 -24.17 -3.87 -24.27
C SER A 73 -25.53 -3.22 -24.00
N GLY A 74 -26.55 -3.61 -24.77
CA GLY A 74 -27.93 -3.09 -24.69
C GLY A 74 -28.65 -3.34 -23.35
N ASN A 75 -28.02 -4.07 -22.44
CA ASN A 75 -28.48 -4.26 -21.05
C ASN A 75 -27.81 -3.28 -20.06
N ASN A 76 -27.32 -2.13 -20.53
CA ASN A 76 -26.68 -1.09 -19.69
C ASN A 76 -25.40 -1.58 -18.98
N SER A 77 -24.68 -2.51 -19.60
CA SER A 77 -23.40 -3.02 -19.10
C SER A 77 -22.26 -2.69 -20.06
N LEU A 78 -21.07 -2.43 -19.51
CA LEU A 78 -19.85 -2.18 -20.27
C LEU A 78 -18.86 -3.31 -20.01
N SER A 79 -18.49 -4.04 -21.06
CA SER A 79 -17.45 -5.05 -21.01
C SER A 79 -16.12 -4.45 -21.45
N VAL A 80 -15.11 -4.53 -20.58
CA VAL A 80 -13.80 -3.92 -20.79
C VAL A 80 -12.70 -4.96 -20.65
N THR A 81 -11.82 -5.05 -21.65
CA THR A 81 -10.62 -5.87 -21.58
C THR A 81 -9.39 -5.04 -21.95
N PHE A 82 -8.47 -4.95 -21.00
CA PHE A 82 -7.18 -4.27 -21.13
C PHE A 82 -6.05 -5.29 -21.14
N ASN A 83 -5.00 -5.01 -21.91
CA ASN A 83 -3.69 -5.62 -21.78
C ASN A 83 -2.69 -4.54 -21.40
N VAL A 84 -2.14 -4.64 -20.19
CA VAL A 84 -1.21 -3.65 -19.65
C VAL A 84 0.21 -4.21 -19.64
N THR A 85 1.14 -3.48 -20.23
CA THR A 85 2.57 -3.80 -20.15
C THR A 85 3.19 -2.96 -19.04
N ILE A 86 3.71 -3.63 -18.01
CA ILE A 86 4.32 -3.00 -16.84
C ILE A 86 5.78 -3.43 -16.71
N THR A 87 6.67 -2.46 -16.54
CA THR A 87 8.05 -2.72 -16.13
C THR A 87 8.19 -2.58 -14.63
N ALA A 88 8.70 -3.65 -13.99
CA ALA A 88 9.18 -3.64 -12.61
C ALA A 88 10.71 -3.66 -12.60
N ARG A 89 11.35 -2.74 -11.88
CA ARG A 89 12.81 -2.69 -11.73
C ARG A 89 13.21 -2.75 -10.27
N ASN A 90 14.06 -3.71 -9.94
CA ASN A 90 14.75 -3.77 -8.66
C ASN A 90 16.13 -3.11 -8.78
N PRO A 91 16.36 -1.89 -8.25
CA PRO A 91 17.66 -1.24 -8.33
C PRO A 91 18.69 -1.74 -7.29
N ASN A 92 18.29 -2.65 -6.40
CA ASN A 92 19.14 -3.11 -5.30
C ASN A 92 20.24 -4.07 -5.79
N LYS A 93 21.45 -3.91 -5.25
CA LYS A 93 22.61 -4.75 -5.60
C LYS A 93 22.69 -6.06 -4.82
N LYS A 94 22.06 -6.11 -3.64
CA LYS A 94 22.16 -7.22 -2.67
C LYS A 94 20.81 -7.68 -2.11
N ILE A 95 19.72 -7.10 -2.61
CA ILE A 95 18.35 -7.40 -2.16
C ILE A 95 17.59 -7.99 -3.33
N GLY A 96 17.04 -9.19 -3.15
CA GLY A 96 16.10 -9.80 -4.09
C GLY A 96 14.66 -9.64 -3.62
N ILE A 97 13.71 -9.79 -4.53
CA ILE A 97 12.28 -9.62 -4.25
C ILE A 97 11.53 -10.83 -4.81
N TYR A 98 10.87 -11.58 -3.95
CA TYR A 98 9.92 -12.61 -4.37
C TYR A 98 8.54 -11.99 -4.46
N TYR A 99 7.97 -11.97 -5.66
CA TYR A 99 6.58 -11.62 -5.93
C TYR A 99 5.76 -12.89 -5.73
N VAL A 100 4.91 -12.91 -4.70
CA VAL A 100 4.12 -14.08 -4.32
C VAL A 100 2.66 -13.88 -4.68
N GLY A 101 1.87 -14.96 -4.62
CA GLY A 101 0.46 -14.94 -5.02
C GLY A 101 -0.42 -14.07 -4.12
N GLY A 102 -1.63 -13.77 -4.61
CA GLY A 102 -2.59 -12.87 -3.96
C GLY A 102 -2.40 -11.41 -4.35
N SER A 103 -1.83 -11.17 -5.53
CA SER A 103 -1.72 -9.83 -6.12
C SER A 103 -3.04 -9.41 -6.75
N HIS A 104 -3.32 -8.11 -6.73
CA HIS A 104 -4.45 -7.52 -7.43
C HIS A 104 -3.99 -6.26 -8.17
N ILE A 105 -4.40 -6.12 -9.43
CA ILE A 105 -4.30 -4.88 -10.20
C ILE A 105 -5.70 -4.47 -10.64
N THR A 106 -6.01 -3.18 -10.54
CA THR A 106 -7.32 -2.62 -10.90
C THR A 106 -7.13 -1.35 -11.71
N ALA A 107 -7.95 -1.15 -12.73
CA ALA A 107 -7.99 0.06 -13.54
C ALA A 107 -9.26 0.84 -13.23
N TRP A 108 -9.11 2.15 -13.04
CA TRP A 108 -10.19 3.05 -12.64
C TRP A 108 -10.26 4.26 -13.56
N TYR A 109 -11.48 4.68 -13.87
CA TYR A 109 -11.80 6.02 -14.32
C TYR A 109 -12.57 6.70 -13.19
N ASP A 110 -12.02 7.79 -12.66
CA ASP A 110 -12.49 8.41 -11.41
C ASP A 110 -12.72 7.38 -10.29
N ASP A 111 -13.97 7.24 -9.84
CA ASP A 111 -14.39 6.32 -8.78
C ASP A 111 -15.03 5.03 -9.32
N THR A 112 -14.97 4.79 -10.62
CA THR A 112 -15.51 3.60 -11.27
C THR A 112 -14.40 2.63 -11.68
N GLN A 113 -14.44 1.40 -11.15
CA GLN A 113 -13.54 0.34 -11.57
C GLN A 113 -13.99 -0.17 -12.94
N LEU A 114 -13.07 -0.14 -13.91
CA LEU A 114 -13.31 -0.61 -15.27
C LEU A 114 -12.97 -2.09 -15.43
N CYS A 115 -11.81 -2.50 -14.91
CA CYS A 115 -11.33 -3.87 -15.01
C CYS A 115 -10.31 -4.22 -13.93
N GLU A 116 -10.08 -5.51 -13.76
CA GLU A 116 -9.11 -6.04 -12.80
C GLU A 116 -8.34 -7.24 -13.35
N GLY A 117 -7.23 -7.55 -12.68
CA GLY A 117 -6.38 -8.69 -13.01
C GLY A 117 -5.41 -9.00 -11.89
N SER A 118 -4.38 -9.80 -12.20
CA SER A 118 -3.37 -10.20 -11.23
C SER A 118 -1.98 -10.28 -11.87
N LEU A 119 -0.95 -10.16 -11.03
CA LEU A 119 0.44 -10.31 -11.45
C LEU A 119 0.87 -11.78 -11.24
N PRO A 120 1.75 -12.32 -12.10
CA PRO A 120 2.29 -13.66 -11.91
C PRO A 120 3.24 -13.70 -10.70
N LYS A 121 3.51 -14.92 -10.20
CA LYS A 121 4.58 -15.14 -9.23
C LYS A 121 5.92 -15.14 -9.96
N PHE A 122 6.88 -14.38 -9.46
CA PHE A 122 8.24 -14.38 -10.00
C PHE A 122 9.26 -13.96 -8.96
N TYR A 123 10.53 -14.22 -9.24
CA TYR A 123 11.64 -13.73 -8.44
C TYR A 123 12.43 -12.69 -9.22
N GLN A 124 12.58 -11.51 -8.62
CA GLN A 124 13.40 -10.45 -9.16
C GLN A 124 14.71 -10.39 -8.39
N GLY A 125 15.79 -10.83 -9.06
CA GLY A 125 17.15 -10.79 -8.53
C GLY A 125 17.69 -9.36 -8.40
N HIS A 126 19.00 -9.25 -8.16
CA HIS A 126 19.68 -7.97 -8.00
C HIS A 126 19.72 -7.21 -9.33
N ARG A 127 19.51 -5.88 -9.29
CA ARG A 127 19.59 -4.99 -10.47
C ARG A 127 18.81 -5.49 -11.69
N ASN A 128 17.73 -6.22 -11.45
CA ASN A 128 16.96 -6.86 -12.50
C ASN A 128 15.75 -6.01 -12.89
N THR A 129 15.47 -5.98 -14.18
CA THR A 129 14.26 -5.39 -14.77
C THR A 129 13.43 -6.53 -15.35
N THR A 130 12.13 -6.53 -15.05
CA THR A 130 11.16 -7.53 -15.52
C THR A 130 10.00 -6.80 -16.17
N VAL A 131 9.68 -7.16 -17.41
CA VAL A 131 8.51 -6.68 -18.14
C VAL A 131 7.40 -7.71 -17.99
N LEU A 132 6.18 -7.25 -17.70
CA LEU A 132 5.02 -8.10 -17.47
C LEU A 132 3.87 -7.63 -18.37
N ASN A 133 3.28 -8.56 -19.11
CA ASN A 133 2.05 -8.33 -19.86
C ASN A 133 0.89 -8.89 -19.04
N LEU A 134 -0.02 -8.02 -18.63
CA LEU A 134 -1.08 -8.33 -17.69
C LEU A 134 -2.45 -8.18 -18.37
N PRO A 135 -3.16 -9.27 -18.65
CA PRO A 135 -4.55 -9.19 -19.07
C PRO A 135 -5.41 -8.76 -17.88
N MET A 136 -6.34 -7.85 -18.13
CA MET A 136 -7.31 -7.37 -17.17
C MET A 136 -8.69 -7.34 -17.83
N THR A 137 -9.70 -7.78 -17.09
CA THR A 137 -11.08 -7.88 -17.58
C THR A 137 -12.03 -7.27 -16.56
N GLY A 138 -13.12 -6.70 -17.02
CA GLY A 138 -14.17 -6.22 -16.15
C GLY A 138 -15.49 -6.07 -16.87
N GLN A 139 -16.55 -6.09 -16.08
CA GLN A 139 -17.90 -5.77 -16.52
C GLN A 139 -18.48 -4.79 -15.50
N THR A 140 -18.75 -3.57 -15.96
CA THR A 140 -19.39 -2.54 -15.15
C THR A 140 -20.88 -2.51 -15.50
N GLN A 141 -21.75 -2.42 -14.50
CA GLN A 141 -23.20 -2.26 -14.69
C GLN A 141 -23.57 -0.78 -14.57
N ASP A 142 -24.76 -0.42 -15.05
CA ASP A 142 -25.29 0.95 -15.03
C ASP A 142 -24.43 1.99 -15.75
N THR A 143 -23.96 1.62 -16.95
CA THR A 143 -22.85 2.33 -17.62
C THR A 143 -23.25 3.44 -18.57
N THR A 144 -24.54 3.68 -18.82
CA THR A 144 -24.98 4.80 -19.69
C THR A 144 -24.36 6.13 -19.24
N GLY A 145 -24.35 6.41 -17.93
CA GLY A 145 -23.72 7.62 -17.39
C GLY A 145 -22.19 7.65 -17.58
N LEU A 146 -21.52 6.50 -17.38
CA LEU A 146 -20.08 6.36 -17.52
C LEU A 146 -19.62 6.55 -18.98
N VAL A 147 -20.30 5.90 -19.93
CA VAL A 147 -19.95 5.98 -21.36
C VAL A 147 -20.10 7.42 -21.85
N ASN A 148 -21.22 8.07 -21.52
CA ASN A 148 -21.43 9.48 -21.88
C ASN A 148 -20.37 10.39 -21.27
N THR A 149 -20.00 10.16 -20.00
CA THR A 149 -18.95 10.93 -19.32
C THR A 149 -17.59 10.75 -20.00
N LEU A 150 -17.24 9.52 -20.39
CA LEU A 150 -15.99 9.22 -21.09
C LEU A 150 -15.94 9.86 -22.48
N GLU A 151 -17.06 9.82 -23.21
CA GLU A 151 -17.18 10.46 -24.52
C GLU A 151 -17.05 11.99 -24.40
N GLN A 152 -17.75 12.60 -23.44
CA GLN A 152 -17.67 14.03 -23.19
C GLN A 152 -16.25 14.45 -22.77
N GLN A 153 -15.64 13.73 -21.83
CA GLN A 153 -14.26 13.97 -21.39
C GLN A 153 -13.28 13.94 -22.57
N LYS A 154 -13.44 12.97 -23.48
CA LYS A 154 -12.63 12.87 -24.69
C LYS A 154 -12.86 14.05 -25.63
N GLN A 155 -14.11 14.49 -25.82
CA GLN A 155 -14.44 15.63 -26.69
C GLN A 155 -13.88 16.95 -26.14
N GLU A 156 -13.94 17.16 -24.82
CA GLU A 156 -13.52 18.41 -24.18
C GLU A 156 -12.00 18.54 -24.05
N THR A 157 -11.32 17.45 -23.66
CA THR A 157 -9.89 17.50 -23.29
C THR A 157 -8.97 16.75 -24.26
N GLY A 158 -9.54 15.97 -25.18
CA GLY A 158 -8.79 15.09 -26.08
C GLY A 158 -8.07 13.95 -25.38
N ASN A 159 -8.38 13.69 -24.09
CA ASN A 159 -7.71 12.65 -23.32
C ASN A 159 -8.60 12.06 -22.21
N ILE A 160 -8.21 10.90 -21.72
CA ILE A 160 -8.93 10.12 -20.71
C ILE A 160 -7.95 9.75 -19.58
N PRO A 161 -8.13 10.30 -18.37
CA PRO A 161 -7.30 9.94 -17.23
C PRO A 161 -7.71 8.56 -16.68
N LEU A 162 -6.71 7.70 -16.43
CA LEU A 162 -6.89 6.39 -15.80
C LEU A 162 -5.99 6.26 -14.58
N ASN A 163 -6.43 5.45 -13.62
CA ASN A 163 -5.67 5.16 -12.41
C ASN A 163 -5.52 3.66 -12.22
N LEU A 164 -4.30 3.16 -12.41
CA LEU A 164 -3.95 1.77 -12.12
C LEU A 164 -3.48 1.63 -10.68
N LYS A 165 -4.17 0.80 -9.90
CA LYS A 165 -3.82 0.51 -8.51
C LYS A 165 -3.40 -0.95 -8.40
N VAL A 166 -2.18 -1.18 -7.91
CA VAL A 166 -1.60 -2.51 -7.69
C VAL A 166 -1.38 -2.74 -6.20
N LYS A 167 -1.81 -3.90 -5.72
CA LYS A 167 -1.44 -4.47 -4.42
C LYS A 167 -0.71 -5.77 -4.68
N GLN A 168 0.59 -5.79 -4.38
CA GLN A 168 1.46 -6.93 -4.63
C GLN A 168 2.07 -7.45 -3.33
N PRO A 169 1.68 -8.65 -2.87
CA PRO A 169 2.38 -9.32 -1.79
C PRO A 169 3.79 -9.73 -2.22
N VAL A 170 4.79 -9.44 -1.38
CA VAL A 170 6.18 -9.78 -1.65
C VAL A 170 6.90 -10.30 -0.42
N ARG A 171 8.03 -10.99 -0.63
CA ARG A 171 9.02 -11.29 0.41
C ARG A 171 10.39 -10.76 -0.02
N ILE A 172 11.03 -10.01 0.88
CA ILE A 172 12.36 -9.47 0.65
C ILE A 172 13.42 -10.53 0.96
N LYS A 173 14.41 -10.68 0.08
CA LYS A 173 15.54 -11.60 0.24
C LYS A 173 16.82 -10.82 0.52
N LEU A 174 17.41 -11.00 1.70
CA LEU A 174 18.70 -10.44 2.11
C LEU A 174 19.73 -11.57 2.20
N GLY A 175 20.58 -11.72 1.18
CA GLY A 175 21.49 -12.85 1.09
C GLY A 175 20.74 -14.19 1.05
N ARG A 176 20.90 -15.02 2.09
CA ARG A 176 20.19 -16.30 2.25
C ARG A 176 18.89 -16.18 3.04
N LEU A 177 18.69 -15.08 3.76
CA LEU A 177 17.51 -14.85 4.59
C LEU A 177 16.33 -14.36 3.74
N LYS A 178 15.16 -14.97 3.93
CA LYS A 178 13.89 -14.49 3.38
C LYS A 178 13.09 -13.86 4.52
N LEU A 179 12.72 -12.59 4.38
CA LEU A 179 11.91 -11.87 5.35
C LEU A 179 10.43 -12.24 5.24
N PHE A 180 9.64 -11.75 6.19
CA PHE A 180 8.19 -11.91 6.24
C PHE A 180 7.49 -11.27 5.02
N LYS A 181 6.21 -11.64 4.83
CA LYS A 181 5.40 -11.14 3.71
C LYS A 181 4.96 -9.71 4.00
N ILE A 182 5.22 -8.80 3.07
CA ILE A 182 4.76 -7.40 3.10
C ILE A 182 3.98 -7.08 1.82
N ASN A 183 3.27 -5.95 1.80
CA ASN A 183 2.51 -5.53 0.62
C ASN A 183 3.15 -4.29 -0.01
N PHE A 184 3.52 -4.43 -1.27
CA PHE A 184 3.82 -3.30 -2.14
C PHE A 184 2.53 -2.72 -2.69
N LYS A 185 2.37 -1.40 -2.60
CA LYS A 185 1.28 -0.68 -3.22
C LYS A 185 1.84 0.26 -4.29
N VAL A 186 1.34 0.14 -5.50
CA VAL A 186 1.71 1.03 -6.61
C VAL A 186 0.43 1.69 -7.12
N ASN A 187 0.48 3.00 -7.32
CA ASN A 187 -0.58 3.76 -7.95
C ASN A 187 0.02 4.48 -9.15
N CYS A 188 -0.44 4.17 -10.34
CA CYS A 188 -0.02 4.81 -11.58
C CYS A 188 -1.17 5.63 -12.15
N LYS A 189 -0.97 6.94 -12.26
CA LYS A 189 -1.85 7.83 -13.02
C LYS A 189 -1.41 7.81 -14.47
N LEU A 190 -2.34 7.53 -15.37
CA LEU A 190 -2.15 7.49 -16.81
C LEU A 190 -3.08 8.51 -17.45
N VAL A 191 -2.66 9.09 -18.56
CA VAL A 191 -3.53 9.86 -19.44
C VAL A 191 -3.38 9.27 -20.83
N VAL A 192 -4.49 8.78 -21.40
CA VAL A 192 -4.53 8.19 -22.74
C VAL A 192 -5.36 9.05 -23.68
N ASP A 193 -5.17 8.90 -24.98
CA ASP A 193 -5.91 9.64 -26.01
C ASP A 193 -7.30 9.07 -26.30
N SER A 194 -7.48 7.76 -26.12
CA SER A 194 -8.74 7.09 -26.41
C SER A 194 -8.92 5.78 -25.63
N LEU A 195 -10.18 5.32 -25.56
CA LEU A 195 -10.52 3.98 -25.05
C LEU A 195 -11.04 3.04 -26.16
N SER A 196 -10.72 3.30 -27.42
CA SER A 196 -11.22 2.51 -28.54
C SER A 196 -10.52 1.15 -28.64
N ALA A 197 -11.32 0.09 -28.74
CA ALA A 197 -10.81 -1.26 -28.92
C ALA A 197 -10.03 -1.38 -30.24
N ASN A 198 -8.91 -2.12 -30.20
CA ASN A 198 -8.07 -2.46 -31.37
C ASN A 198 -7.46 -1.25 -32.11
N SER A 199 -7.37 -0.09 -31.45
CA SER A 199 -6.66 1.09 -31.93
C SER A 199 -5.32 1.28 -31.22
N ASP A 200 -4.40 2.01 -31.84
CA ASP A 200 -3.14 2.39 -31.20
C ASP A 200 -3.42 3.45 -30.13
N ILE A 201 -3.34 3.06 -28.86
CA ILE A 201 -3.58 3.95 -27.74
C ILE A 201 -2.28 4.62 -27.34
N LYS A 202 -2.26 5.96 -27.35
CA LYS A 202 -1.11 6.73 -26.93
C LYS A 202 -1.22 7.10 -25.45
N ILE A 203 -0.22 6.68 -24.67
CA ILE A 203 -0.04 7.18 -23.30
C ILE A 203 0.66 8.54 -23.38
N THR A 204 -0.11 9.61 -23.16
CA THR A 204 0.39 11.00 -23.18
C THR A 204 1.15 11.35 -21.91
N SER A 205 0.74 10.79 -20.77
CA SER A 205 1.50 10.91 -19.53
C SER A 205 1.35 9.66 -18.67
N ASN A 206 2.41 9.32 -17.94
CA ASN A 206 2.38 8.30 -16.91
C ASN A 206 3.13 8.76 -15.65
N SER A 207 2.62 8.43 -14.47
CA SER A 207 3.30 8.69 -13.21
C SER A 207 2.94 7.64 -12.17
N CYS A 208 3.93 6.87 -11.73
CA CYS A 208 3.76 5.81 -10.75
C CYS A 208 4.33 6.20 -9.39
N LYS A 209 3.50 6.10 -8.35
CA LYS A 209 3.86 6.31 -6.94
C LYS A 209 3.88 4.98 -6.20
N PHE A 210 5.02 4.67 -5.60
CA PHE A 210 5.21 3.49 -4.76
C PHE A 210 5.00 3.81 -3.28
N ARG A 211 4.30 2.93 -2.56
CA ARG A 211 4.16 2.97 -1.10
C ARG A 211 4.40 1.58 -0.52
N LEU A 212 5.23 1.53 0.53
CA LEU A 212 5.43 0.34 1.34
C LEU A 212 4.39 0.31 2.46
N ARG A 213 3.68 -0.82 2.64
CA ARG A 213 2.90 -1.07 3.85
C ARG A 213 3.51 -2.28 4.55
N LEU A 214 4.24 -1.97 5.64
CA LEU A 214 4.82 -2.94 6.57
C LEU A 214 3.72 -3.65 7.34
#